data_AF-A0A3M1CS96-F1
#
_entry.id   AF-A0A3M1CS96-F1
#
_cell.length_a   1.000
_cell.length_b   1.000
_cell.length_c   1.000
_cell.angle_alpha   90.00
_cell.angle_beta   90.00
_cell.angle_gamma   90.00
#
_symmetry.space_group_name_H-M   'P 1'
#
loop_
_entity.id
_entity.type
_entity.pdbx_description
1 polymer ?
#
loop_
_entity_poly.entity_id
_entity_poly.type
_entity_poly.pdbx_seq_one_letter_code
_entity_poly.pdbx_strand_id
1 'polypeptide(L)'
;MKWFWLIMLSPAIGAGIVAAVTYLLAWFVFPAGGSRGPHDTPARQILGNILVLLGEWLAASWVAYTMVFRWKDGPSLPRPRGSETPLIVLPGFMENPATLALLRRRLERALGVPVTVLKPPPYHLDIAVQARMIADNIRDILDETGAEKVNLLGHSLGGLQARFIAERTELGDRIGKVITVATPHMGSALASLLPMQSMRQMRRGSLFLEELNRDGPSRKGQLYGICSTHDNLVLPWNCSLSPHGDNFILRFQGHTTLLFSRQLVEIVSNILEEGRKPPHA
;
A
#
# COMPACT_ATOMS: atom_id res chain seq x y z
N MET A 1 -29.07 9.19 -21.78
CA MET A 1 -28.24 10.27 -21.20
C MET A 1 -28.38 10.43 -19.68
N LYS A 2 -29.59 10.47 -19.09
CA LYS A 2 -29.75 10.62 -17.62
C LYS A 2 -29.19 9.43 -16.80
N TRP A 3 -29.36 8.19 -17.26
CA TRP A 3 -28.84 6.99 -16.61
C TRP A 3 -27.32 6.86 -16.62
N PHE A 4 -26.66 7.46 -17.64
CA PHE A 4 -25.21 7.46 -17.77
C PHE A 4 -24.55 8.21 -16.60
N TRP A 5 -25.08 9.40 -16.25
CA TRP A 5 -24.58 10.18 -15.12
C TRP A 5 -24.84 9.49 -13.77
N LEU A 6 -25.98 8.82 -13.58
CA LEU A 6 -26.28 8.05 -12.37
C LEU A 6 -25.30 6.88 -12.16
N ILE A 7 -24.92 6.18 -13.24
CA ILE A 7 -23.97 5.06 -13.21
C ILE A 7 -22.52 5.56 -13.00
N MET A 8 -22.16 6.74 -13.53
CA MET A 8 -20.84 7.35 -13.36
C MET A 8 -20.67 8.03 -11.99
N LEU A 9 -21.74 8.61 -11.42
CA LEU A 9 -21.70 9.33 -10.16
C LEU A 9 -21.85 8.42 -8.94
N SER A 10 -22.48 7.25 -9.06
CA SER A 10 -22.72 6.37 -7.90
C SER A 10 -21.44 5.89 -7.20
N PRO A 11 -20.33 5.53 -7.89
CA PRO A 11 -19.10 5.15 -7.21
C PRO A 11 -18.43 6.35 -6.52
N ALA A 12 -18.52 7.54 -7.12
CA ALA A 12 -17.94 8.76 -6.56
C ALA A 12 -18.71 9.26 -5.33
N ILE A 13 -20.05 9.19 -5.35
CA ILE A 13 -20.89 9.51 -4.19
C ILE A 13 -20.62 8.52 -3.06
N GLY A 14 -20.58 7.22 -3.36
CA GLY A 14 -20.27 6.18 -2.38
C GLY A 14 -18.89 6.38 -1.75
N ALA A 15 -17.85 6.64 -2.56
CA ALA A 15 -16.51 6.95 -2.09
C ALA A 15 -16.48 8.20 -1.20
N GLY A 16 -17.25 9.24 -1.55
CA GLY A 16 -17.38 10.46 -0.76
C GLY A 16 -17.98 10.21 0.63
N ILE A 17 -19.04 9.41 0.71
CA ILE A 17 -19.66 9.02 1.98
C ILE A 17 -18.67 8.22 2.84
N VAL A 18 -17.98 7.23 2.25
CA VAL A 18 -16.98 6.44 2.97
C VAL A 18 -15.85 7.32 3.48
N ALA A 19 -15.30 8.21 2.65
CA ALA A 19 -14.25 9.14 3.06
C ALA A 19 -14.73 10.04 4.21
N ALA A 20 -15.91 10.67 4.10
CA ALA A 20 -16.46 11.53 5.15
C ALA A 20 -16.64 10.78 6.48
N VAL A 21 -17.27 9.60 6.47
CA VAL A 21 -17.50 8.80 7.68
C VAL A 21 -16.18 8.37 8.31
N THR A 22 -15.21 7.92 7.50
CA THR A 22 -13.93 7.45 8.01
C THR A 22 -13.06 8.57 8.58
N TYR A 23 -13.09 9.78 8.01
CA TYR A 23 -12.45 10.95 8.62
C TYR A 23 -13.14 11.42 9.90
N LEU A 24 -14.47 11.33 9.99
CA LEU A 24 -15.17 11.60 11.25
C LEU A 24 -14.69 10.63 12.35
N LEU A 25 -14.60 9.33 12.05
CA LEU A 25 -14.03 8.36 12.98
C LEU A 25 -12.57 8.67 13.32
N ALA A 26 -11.74 8.96 12.32
CA ALA A 26 -10.33 9.30 12.51
C ALA A 26 -10.13 10.50 13.44
N TRP A 27 -10.91 11.58 13.25
CA TRP A 27 -10.71 12.82 14.02
C TRP A 27 -11.36 12.82 15.39
N PHE A 28 -12.54 12.19 15.54
CA PHE A 28 -13.29 12.26 16.79
C PHE A 28 -13.12 11.02 17.68
N VAL A 29 -12.82 9.86 17.11
CA VAL A 29 -12.60 8.61 17.87
C VAL A 29 -11.11 8.30 18.02
N PHE A 30 -10.29 8.67 17.04
CA PHE A 30 -8.83 8.42 17.04
C PHE A 30 -7.99 9.71 16.88
N PRO A 31 -8.21 10.75 17.72
CA PRO A 31 -7.72 12.12 17.50
C PRO A 31 -6.20 12.29 17.36
N ALA A 32 -5.41 11.25 17.60
CA ALA A 32 -3.96 11.25 17.41
C ALA A 32 -3.51 11.41 15.94
N GLY A 33 -4.40 11.25 14.94
CA GLY A 33 -4.08 11.37 13.50
C GLY A 33 -3.91 12.79 12.96
N GLY A 34 -4.43 13.79 13.66
CA GLY A 34 -4.25 15.19 13.30
C GLY A 34 -3.03 15.85 13.93
N SER A 35 -2.01 15.08 14.35
CA SER A 35 -0.91 15.60 15.17
C SER A 35 -0.27 16.83 14.51
N ARG A 36 -0.41 17.97 15.20
CA ARG A 36 0.21 19.24 14.83
C ARG A 36 1.71 19.02 14.79
N GLY A 37 2.34 19.32 13.65
CA GLY A 37 3.79 19.45 13.63
C GLY A 37 4.21 20.60 14.56
N PRO A 38 5.46 20.62 15.05
CA PRO A 38 5.94 21.63 15.98
C PRO A 38 5.83 23.09 15.48
N HIS A 39 5.54 23.30 14.19
CA HIS A 39 5.43 24.62 13.55
C HIS A 39 4.13 24.86 12.77
N ASP A 40 3.07 24.06 12.98
CA ASP A 40 1.83 24.26 12.23
C ASP A 40 0.94 25.34 12.82
N THR A 41 0.56 26.31 11.99
CA THR A 41 -0.52 27.24 12.33
C THR A 41 -1.88 26.54 12.26
N PRO A 42 -2.88 26.97 13.05
CA PRO A 42 -4.23 26.43 12.96
C PRO A 42 -4.82 26.49 11.54
N ALA A 43 -4.55 27.58 10.81
CA ALA A 43 -5.02 27.77 9.43
C ALA A 43 -4.42 26.72 8.47
N ARG A 44 -3.12 26.43 8.59
CA ARG A 44 -2.46 25.39 7.78
C ARG A 44 -3.06 24.01 8.06
N GLN A 45 -3.37 23.72 9.32
CA GLN A 45 -3.97 22.44 9.69
C GLN A 45 -5.39 22.29 9.13
N ILE A 46 -6.21 23.34 9.23
CA ILE A 46 -7.58 23.34 8.69
C ILE A 46 -7.55 23.15 7.17
N LEU A 47 -6.73 23.95 6.47
CA LEU A 47 -6.59 23.86 5.03
C LEU A 47 -6.06 22.47 4.61
N GLY A 48 -5.04 21.97 5.30
CA GLY A 48 -4.49 20.64 5.07
C GLY A 48 -5.55 19.54 5.21
N ASN A 49 -6.35 19.58 6.28
CA ASN A 49 -7.43 18.62 6.52
C ASN A 49 -8.50 18.67 5.40
N ILE A 50 -8.88 19.87 4.95
CA ILE A 50 -9.84 20.03 3.85
C ILE A 50 -9.28 19.46 2.55
N LEU A 51 -8.02 19.78 2.22
CA LEU A 51 -7.38 19.29 1.00
C LEU A 51 -7.20 17.77 1.02
N VAL A 52 -6.88 17.20 2.19
CA VAL A 52 -6.81 15.75 2.39
C VAL A 52 -8.15 15.09 2.18
N LEU A 53 -9.22 15.63 2.77
CA LEU A 53 -10.58 15.09 2.61
C LEU A 53 -11.00 15.11 1.13
N LEU A 54 -10.81 16.24 0.45
CA LEU A 54 -11.12 16.39 -0.97
C LEU A 54 -10.26 15.46 -1.84
N GLY A 55 -8.96 15.39 -1.57
CA GLY A 55 -8.03 14.52 -2.28
C GLY A 55 -8.38 13.05 -2.11
N GLU A 56 -8.67 12.63 -0.88
CA GLU A 56 -9.05 11.25 -0.56
C GLU A 56 -10.38 10.87 -1.19
N TRP A 57 -11.34 11.79 -1.22
CA TRP A 57 -12.58 11.58 -1.97
C TRP A 57 -12.31 11.36 -3.47
N LEU A 58 -11.49 12.20 -4.10
CA LEU A 58 -11.15 12.05 -5.52
C LEU A 58 -10.37 10.75 -5.78
N ALA A 59 -9.41 10.41 -4.92
CA ALA A 59 -8.61 9.20 -5.03
C ALA A 59 -9.45 7.93 -4.84
N ALA A 60 -10.29 7.88 -3.80
CA ALA A 60 -11.21 6.76 -3.55
C ALA A 60 -12.26 6.63 -4.66
N SER A 61 -12.73 7.75 -5.21
CA SER A 61 -13.63 7.74 -6.39
C SER A 61 -12.94 7.13 -7.61
N TRP A 62 -11.66 7.42 -7.82
CA TRP A 62 -10.85 6.79 -8.87
C TRP A 62 -10.71 5.28 -8.64
N VAL A 63 -10.40 4.83 -7.42
CA VAL A 63 -10.36 3.39 -7.08
C VAL A 63 -11.70 2.74 -7.40
N ALA A 64 -12.80 3.29 -6.88
CA ALA A 64 -14.14 2.76 -7.09
C ALA A 64 -14.53 2.70 -8.58
N TYR A 65 -14.19 3.75 -9.34
CA TYR A 65 -14.41 3.79 -10.79
C TYR A 65 -13.62 2.69 -11.50
N THR A 66 -12.33 2.56 -11.22
CA THR A 66 -11.49 1.52 -11.86
C THR A 66 -11.92 0.11 -11.46
N MET A 67 -12.42 -0.09 -10.25
CA MET A 67 -12.99 -1.37 -9.83
C MET A 67 -14.26 -1.70 -10.61
N VAL A 68 -15.21 -0.77 -10.76
CA VAL A 68 -16.48 -1.05 -11.44
C VAL A 68 -16.29 -1.24 -12.94
N PHE A 69 -15.46 -0.43 -13.58
CA PHE A 69 -15.38 -0.38 -15.06
C PHE A 69 -14.13 -1.01 -15.65
N ARG A 70 -13.11 -1.30 -14.83
CA ARG A 70 -11.81 -1.80 -15.31
C ARG A 70 -11.26 -2.96 -14.47
N TRP A 71 -12.14 -3.68 -13.75
CA TRP A 71 -11.79 -4.87 -12.97
C TRP A 71 -10.87 -5.84 -13.74
N LYS A 72 -11.03 -5.91 -15.07
CA LYS A 72 -10.38 -6.91 -15.95
C LYS A 72 -9.27 -6.37 -16.86
N ASP A 73 -8.92 -5.09 -16.81
CA ASP A 73 -8.01 -4.49 -17.82
C ASP A 73 -6.52 -4.66 -17.48
N GLY A 74 -6.04 -5.89 -17.63
CA GLY A 74 -4.66 -6.15 -18.02
C GLY A 74 -4.02 -7.35 -17.31
N PRO A 75 -3.21 -8.18 -18.00
CA PRO A 75 -2.28 -9.10 -17.34
C PRO A 75 -1.33 -8.35 -16.39
N SER A 76 -0.58 -9.08 -15.56
CA SER A 76 0.59 -8.52 -14.87
C SER A 76 1.37 -7.66 -15.86
N LEU A 77 1.64 -6.40 -15.52
CA LEU A 77 2.27 -5.49 -16.48
C LEU A 77 3.70 -5.97 -16.79
N PRO A 78 4.18 -5.79 -18.04
CA PRO A 78 5.32 -6.51 -18.59
C PRO A 78 6.57 -6.43 -17.70
N ARG A 79 7.26 -7.57 -17.60
CA ARG A 79 8.33 -7.86 -16.64
C ARG A 79 9.61 -7.08 -17.00
N PRO A 80 10.38 -6.60 -16.00
CA PRO A 80 11.61 -5.88 -16.27
C PRO A 80 12.65 -6.81 -16.88
N ARG A 81 13.07 -6.51 -18.12
CA ARG A 81 14.37 -6.96 -18.64
C ARG A 81 15.41 -5.91 -18.24
N GLY A 82 16.53 -6.34 -17.67
CA GLY A 82 17.66 -5.47 -17.33
C GLY A 82 17.65 -4.82 -15.94
N SER A 83 16.76 -5.23 -15.02
CA SER A 83 16.89 -4.87 -13.60
C SER A 83 17.52 -6.03 -12.83
N GLU A 84 18.65 -5.78 -12.14
CA GLU A 84 19.30 -6.77 -11.27
C GLU A 84 18.39 -7.20 -10.09
N THR A 85 17.45 -6.33 -9.68
CA THR A 85 16.49 -6.62 -8.62
C THR A 85 15.13 -5.98 -8.96
N PRO A 86 14.25 -6.69 -9.69
CA PRO A 86 12.92 -6.21 -10.09
C PRO A 86 12.10 -5.64 -8.92
N LEU A 87 11.39 -4.53 -9.14
CA LEU A 87 10.39 -4.01 -8.20
C LEU A 87 9.01 -4.55 -8.56
N ILE A 88 8.37 -5.20 -7.60
CA ILE A 88 7.02 -5.75 -7.71
C ILE A 88 6.10 -5.00 -6.75
N VAL A 89 5.00 -4.45 -7.28
CA VAL A 89 3.98 -3.73 -6.53
C VAL A 89 2.80 -4.64 -6.25
N LEU A 90 2.45 -4.76 -4.97
CA LEU A 90 1.32 -5.55 -4.47
C LEU A 90 0.13 -4.63 -4.12
N PRO A 91 -1.03 -4.80 -4.78
CA PRO A 91 -2.20 -3.97 -4.54
C PRO A 91 -2.81 -4.16 -3.15
N GLY A 92 -3.45 -3.10 -2.66
CA GLY A 92 -4.33 -3.12 -1.49
C GLY A 92 -5.72 -3.68 -1.79
N PHE A 93 -6.61 -3.56 -0.81
CA PHE A 93 -8.00 -3.97 -0.95
C PHE A 93 -8.73 -3.10 -2.00
N MET A 94 -9.52 -3.73 -2.89
CA MET A 94 -10.23 -3.11 -4.03
C MET A 94 -9.35 -2.47 -5.11
N GLU A 95 -8.03 -2.57 -5.01
CA GLU A 95 -7.11 -2.05 -6.02
C GLU A 95 -6.88 -3.02 -7.17
N ASN A 96 -6.34 -2.52 -8.27
CA ASN A 96 -5.96 -3.31 -9.43
C ASN A 96 -4.82 -2.61 -10.19
N PRO A 97 -4.21 -3.26 -11.21
CA PRO A 97 -3.15 -2.64 -11.98
C PRO A 97 -3.50 -1.29 -12.63
N ALA A 98 -4.78 -1.05 -12.99
CA ALA A 98 -5.20 0.24 -13.56
C ALA A 98 -5.22 1.35 -12.49
N THR A 99 -5.66 1.04 -11.28
CA THR A 99 -5.61 1.97 -10.13
C THR A 99 -4.18 2.42 -9.85
N LEU A 100 -3.23 1.46 -9.88
CA LEU A 100 -1.81 1.69 -9.58
C LEU A 100 -0.99 2.18 -10.78
N ALA A 101 -1.60 2.32 -11.96
CA ALA A 101 -0.88 2.66 -13.19
C ALA A 101 -0.13 4.00 -13.11
N LEU A 102 -0.68 4.99 -12.38
CA LEU A 102 0.00 6.26 -12.20
C LEU A 102 1.21 6.13 -11.27
N LEU A 103 1.08 5.42 -10.14
CA LEU A 103 2.18 5.14 -9.22
C LEU A 103 3.30 4.41 -9.96
N ARG A 104 2.94 3.32 -10.68
CA ARG A 104 3.85 2.55 -11.52
C ARG A 104 4.61 3.44 -12.49
N ARG A 105 3.93 4.27 -13.29
CA ARG A 105 4.58 5.17 -14.26
C ARG A 105 5.52 6.18 -13.62
N ARG A 106 5.22 6.63 -12.39
CA ARG A 106 6.08 7.57 -11.66
C ARG A 106 7.32 6.86 -11.11
N LEU A 107 7.16 5.66 -10.56
CA LEU A 107 8.27 4.81 -10.13
C LEU A 107 9.17 4.41 -11.32
N GLU A 108 8.58 4.00 -12.45
CA GLU A 108 9.33 3.68 -13.68
C GLU A 108 10.19 4.87 -14.14
N ARG A 109 9.62 6.09 -14.11
CA ARG A 109 10.34 7.31 -14.46
C ARG A 109 11.45 7.66 -13.47
N ALA A 110 11.21 7.46 -12.18
CA ALA A 110 12.19 7.77 -11.14
C ALA A 110 13.34 6.75 -11.10
N LEU A 111 13.04 5.47 -11.31
CA LEU A 111 14.02 4.37 -11.23
C LEU A 111 14.74 4.10 -12.56
N GLY A 112 14.20 4.58 -13.68
CA GLY A 112 14.71 4.29 -15.02
C GLY A 112 14.56 2.84 -15.46
N VAL A 113 13.79 2.02 -14.73
CA VAL A 113 13.55 0.59 -15.02
C VAL A 113 12.06 0.25 -14.93
N PRO A 114 11.59 -0.81 -15.62
CA PRO A 114 10.19 -1.21 -15.55
C PRO A 114 9.78 -1.67 -14.13
N VAL A 115 8.51 -1.44 -13.78
CA VAL A 115 7.93 -1.84 -12.50
C VAL A 115 6.75 -2.78 -12.75
N THR A 116 6.78 -3.95 -12.13
CA THR A 116 5.72 -4.95 -12.27
C THR A 116 4.64 -4.70 -11.22
N VAL A 117 3.38 -4.64 -11.65
CA VAL A 117 2.22 -4.60 -10.73
C VAL A 117 1.46 -5.91 -10.87
N LEU A 118 1.29 -6.63 -9.76
CA LEU A 118 0.55 -7.89 -9.76
C LEU A 118 -0.95 -7.66 -9.67
N LYS A 119 -1.70 -8.68 -10.10
CA LYS A 119 -3.14 -8.73 -9.87
C LYS A 119 -3.42 -9.08 -8.41
N PRO A 120 -4.44 -8.48 -7.79
CA PRO A 120 -4.83 -8.85 -6.44
C PRO A 120 -5.39 -10.29 -6.44
N PRO A 121 -5.02 -11.11 -5.46
CA PRO A 121 -5.72 -12.36 -5.18
C PRO A 121 -7.18 -12.12 -4.73
N PRO A 122 -8.05 -13.15 -4.70
CA PRO A 122 -9.41 -13.01 -4.20
C PRO A 122 -9.47 -12.59 -2.73
N TYR A 123 -10.13 -11.47 -2.43
CA TYR A 123 -10.13 -10.87 -1.08
C TYR A 123 -10.84 -11.68 0.01
N HIS A 124 -11.70 -12.64 -0.36
CA HIS A 124 -12.42 -13.49 0.61
C HIS A 124 -11.51 -14.54 1.26
N LEU A 125 -10.33 -14.79 0.69
CA LEU A 125 -9.33 -15.72 1.21
C LEU A 125 -8.53 -15.07 2.35
N ASP A 126 -7.89 -15.90 3.17
CA ASP A 126 -6.93 -15.44 4.17
C ASP A 126 -5.64 -14.89 3.51
N ILE A 127 -4.99 -13.94 4.18
CA ILE A 127 -3.79 -13.23 3.72
C ILE A 127 -2.63 -14.21 3.47
N ALA A 128 -2.50 -15.27 4.26
CA ALA A 128 -1.41 -16.23 4.10
C ALA A 128 -1.57 -17.05 2.80
N VAL A 129 -2.80 -17.44 2.45
CA VAL A 129 -3.12 -18.08 1.17
C VAL A 129 -2.90 -17.10 0.02
N GLN A 130 -3.38 -15.87 0.14
CA GLN A 130 -3.14 -14.83 -0.88
C GLN A 130 -1.64 -14.59 -1.11
N ALA A 131 -0.86 -14.51 -0.04
CA ALA A 131 0.58 -14.33 -0.08
C ALA A 131 1.30 -15.50 -0.76
N ARG A 132 0.87 -16.75 -0.53
CA ARG A 132 1.41 -17.93 -1.23
C ARG A 132 1.13 -17.90 -2.73
N MET A 133 -0.08 -17.51 -3.14
CA MET A 133 -0.39 -17.31 -4.56
C MET A 133 0.49 -16.22 -5.20
N ILE A 134 0.78 -15.15 -4.46
CA ILE A 134 1.70 -14.10 -4.92
C ILE A 134 3.14 -14.64 -4.98
N ALA A 135 3.57 -15.46 -4.02
CA ALA A 135 4.89 -16.09 -4.02
C ALA A 135 5.11 -16.95 -5.28
N ASP A 136 4.08 -17.69 -5.73
CA ASP A 136 4.15 -18.44 -6.99
C ASP A 136 4.43 -17.51 -8.18
N ASN A 137 3.72 -16.38 -8.28
CA ASN A 137 3.97 -15.37 -9.33
C ASN A 137 5.38 -14.75 -9.23
N ILE A 138 5.92 -14.58 -8.02
CA ILE A 138 7.28 -14.09 -7.82
C ILE A 138 8.31 -15.11 -8.32
N ARG A 139 8.09 -16.41 -8.08
CA ARG A 139 8.98 -17.47 -8.62
C ARG A 139 9.01 -17.43 -10.13
N ASP A 140 7.85 -17.33 -10.79
CA ASP A 140 7.78 -17.18 -12.24
C ASP A 140 8.55 -15.95 -12.73
N ILE A 141 8.50 -14.83 -12.00
CA ILE A 141 9.24 -13.60 -12.35
C ILE A 141 10.74 -13.82 -12.18
N LEU A 142 11.19 -14.43 -11.09
CA LEU A 142 12.61 -14.74 -10.87
C LEU A 142 13.15 -15.66 -11.96
N ASP A 143 12.41 -16.71 -12.32
CA ASP A 143 12.80 -17.69 -13.33
C ASP A 143 12.86 -17.07 -14.73
N GLU A 144 11.88 -16.24 -15.11
CA GLU A 144 11.85 -15.58 -16.42
C GLU A 144 12.87 -14.44 -16.56
N THR A 145 13.18 -13.73 -15.47
CA THR A 145 14.12 -12.60 -15.50
C THR A 145 15.56 -13.02 -15.24
N GLY A 146 15.77 -14.19 -14.62
CA GLY A 146 17.07 -14.63 -14.12
C GLY A 146 17.56 -13.82 -12.90
N ALA A 147 16.71 -12.97 -12.32
CA ALA A 147 17.09 -12.16 -11.17
C ALA A 147 17.29 -13.03 -9.92
N GLU A 148 18.32 -12.74 -9.13
CA GLU A 148 18.53 -13.43 -7.85
C GLU A 148 17.46 -13.02 -6.82
N LYS A 149 17.04 -11.75 -6.81
CA LYS A 149 16.09 -11.23 -5.82
C LYS A 149 15.09 -10.27 -6.45
N VAL A 150 13.98 -10.03 -5.75
CA VAL A 150 13.02 -8.96 -6.06
C VAL A 150 12.81 -8.03 -4.87
N ASN A 151 12.47 -6.78 -5.14
CA ASN A 151 11.97 -5.84 -4.14
C ASN A 151 10.43 -5.82 -4.19
N LEU A 152 9.80 -5.74 -3.03
CA LEU A 152 8.34 -5.69 -2.89
C LEU A 152 7.90 -4.31 -2.37
N LEU A 153 6.92 -3.71 -3.04
CA LEU A 153 6.21 -2.52 -2.58
C LEU A 153 4.75 -2.88 -2.38
N GLY A 154 4.28 -2.96 -1.14
CA GLY A 154 2.89 -3.32 -0.84
C GLY A 154 2.11 -2.15 -0.28
N HIS A 155 0.97 -1.84 -0.89
CA HIS A 155 0.03 -0.85 -0.33
C HIS A 155 -1.05 -1.53 0.51
N SER A 156 -1.34 -1.00 1.70
CA SER A 156 -2.40 -1.48 2.57
C SER A 156 -2.26 -2.99 2.83
N LEU A 157 -3.30 -3.79 2.51
CA LEU A 157 -3.27 -5.26 2.50
C LEU A 157 -2.04 -5.85 1.79
N GLY A 158 -1.62 -5.27 0.66
CA GLY A 158 -0.46 -5.71 -0.11
C GLY A 158 0.85 -5.68 0.68
N GLY A 159 0.98 -4.78 1.65
CA GLY A 159 2.17 -4.76 2.52
C GLY A 159 2.20 -5.89 3.55
N LEU A 160 1.04 -6.33 4.04
CA LEU A 160 0.95 -7.53 4.88
C LEU A 160 1.30 -8.79 4.07
N GLN A 161 0.84 -8.86 2.82
CA GLN A 161 1.21 -9.94 1.90
C GLN A 161 2.73 -9.94 1.62
N ALA A 162 3.31 -8.77 1.34
CA ALA A 162 4.76 -8.64 1.10
C ALA A 162 5.59 -9.11 2.30
N ARG A 163 5.20 -8.68 3.50
CA ARG A 163 5.84 -9.13 4.75
C ARG A 163 5.71 -10.61 4.97
N PHE A 164 4.52 -11.16 4.78
CA PHE A 164 4.31 -12.60 4.92
C PHE A 164 5.20 -13.41 3.97
N ILE A 165 5.35 -12.96 2.72
CA ILE A 165 6.27 -13.61 1.75
C ILE A 165 7.71 -13.52 2.23
N ALA A 166 8.16 -12.36 2.69
CA ALA A 166 9.55 -12.18 3.13
C ALA A 166 9.88 -12.92 4.43
N GLU A 167 8.92 -13.04 5.35
CA GLU A 167 9.15 -13.49 6.75
C GLU A 167 8.66 -14.93 7.00
N ARG A 168 7.73 -15.45 6.18
CA ARG A 168 6.99 -16.70 6.46
C ARG A 168 6.93 -17.68 5.29
N THR A 169 7.57 -17.39 4.16
CA THR A 169 7.71 -18.35 3.04
C THR A 169 9.18 -18.61 2.73
N GLU A 170 9.44 -19.62 1.90
CA GLU A 170 10.77 -20.00 1.43
C GLU A 170 11.42 -18.96 0.50
N LEU A 171 10.70 -17.89 0.14
CA LEU A 171 11.24 -16.79 -0.67
C LEU A 171 11.98 -15.73 0.13
N GLY A 172 12.06 -15.82 1.47
CA GLY A 172 12.68 -14.78 2.30
C GLY A 172 14.08 -14.33 1.83
N ASP A 173 14.91 -15.26 1.35
CA ASP A 173 16.24 -14.94 0.80
C ASP A 173 16.22 -14.39 -0.62
N ARG A 174 15.13 -14.62 -1.34
CA ARG A 174 14.85 -14.06 -2.67
C ARG A 174 14.18 -12.67 -2.59
N ILE A 175 13.83 -12.18 -1.40
CA ILE A 175 13.28 -10.82 -1.22
C ILE A 175 14.38 -9.84 -0.78
N GLY A 176 14.68 -8.86 -1.61
CA GLY A 176 15.66 -7.79 -1.34
C GLY A 176 15.16 -6.82 -0.27
N LYS A 177 14.23 -5.94 -0.63
CA LYS A 177 13.58 -4.95 0.25
C LYS A 177 12.07 -5.13 0.23
N VAL A 178 11.43 -4.91 1.36
CA VAL A 178 9.98 -4.84 1.57
C VAL A 178 9.64 -3.43 2.00
N ILE A 179 8.90 -2.72 1.16
CA ILE A 179 8.43 -1.38 1.41
C ILE A 179 6.92 -1.44 1.56
N THR A 180 6.41 -1.08 2.73
CA THR A 180 4.98 -1.07 3.04
C THR A 180 4.45 0.36 3.03
N VAL A 181 3.27 0.57 2.46
CA VAL A 181 2.63 1.89 2.36
C VAL A 181 1.24 1.79 2.98
N ALA A 182 0.98 2.58 4.02
CA ALA A 182 -0.30 2.58 4.73
C ALA A 182 -0.76 1.16 5.15
N THR A 183 0.17 0.30 5.52
CA THR A 183 -0.11 -1.11 5.80
C THR A 183 -0.56 -1.29 7.24
N PRO A 184 -1.68 -1.97 7.54
CA PRO A 184 -2.16 -2.17 8.90
C PRO A 184 -1.32 -3.22 9.67
N HIS A 185 -0.05 -2.91 9.97
CA HIS A 185 0.86 -3.80 10.71
C HIS A 185 0.28 -4.22 12.06
N MET A 186 -0.37 -3.30 12.78
CA MET A 186 -1.05 -3.57 14.06
C MET A 186 -2.58 -3.72 13.92
N GLY A 187 -3.06 -3.83 12.68
CA GLY A 187 -4.48 -3.94 12.33
C GLY A 187 -5.17 -2.59 12.19
N SER A 188 -6.45 -2.63 11.82
CA SER A 188 -7.31 -1.44 11.74
C SER A 188 -8.62 -1.68 12.48
N ALA A 189 -9.10 -0.66 13.19
CA ALA A 189 -10.44 -0.68 13.80
C ALA A 189 -11.55 -0.93 12.76
N LEU A 190 -11.37 -0.43 11.53
CA LEU A 190 -12.36 -0.58 10.46
C LEU A 190 -12.41 -2.00 9.87
N ALA A 191 -11.38 -2.82 10.07
CA ALA A 191 -11.34 -4.19 9.56
C ALA A 191 -12.45 -5.08 10.15
N SER A 192 -13.00 -4.71 11.30
CA SER A 192 -14.14 -5.40 11.93
C SER A 192 -15.47 -5.22 11.19
N LEU A 193 -15.59 -4.21 10.31
CA LEU A 193 -16.82 -3.90 9.58
C LEU A 193 -17.06 -4.80 8.37
N LEU A 194 -16.05 -5.57 7.95
CA LEU A 194 -16.11 -6.40 6.76
C LEU A 194 -15.95 -7.89 7.11
N PRO A 195 -16.74 -8.80 6.51
CA PRO A 195 -16.76 -10.21 6.91
C PRO A 195 -15.69 -11.09 6.24
N MET A 196 -14.89 -10.54 5.32
CA MET A 196 -13.87 -11.28 4.57
C MET A 196 -12.76 -11.83 5.49
N GLN A 197 -12.20 -12.99 5.15
CA GLN A 197 -11.15 -13.62 5.98
C GLN A 197 -9.90 -12.74 6.11
N SER A 198 -9.49 -12.09 5.03
CA SER A 198 -8.40 -11.09 5.05
C SER A 198 -8.68 -9.94 6.03
N MET A 199 -9.92 -9.45 6.09
CA MET A 199 -10.34 -8.40 7.02
C MET A 199 -10.32 -8.89 8.47
N ARG A 200 -10.74 -10.14 8.72
CA ARG A 200 -10.60 -10.75 10.05
C ARG A 200 -9.15 -10.81 10.52
N GLN A 201 -8.21 -11.11 9.62
CA GLN A 201 -6.78 -11.09 9.93
C GLN A 201 -6.22 -9.67 10.07
N MET A 202 -6.83 -8.66 9.47
CA MET A 202 -6.46 -7.24 9.69
C MET A 202 -7.10 -6.62 10.94
N ARG A 203 -7.87 -7.37 11.73
CA ARG A 203 -8.37 -6.88 13.02
C ARG A 203 -7.22 -6.76 14.01
N ARG A 204 -7.26 -5.71 14.83
CA ARG A 204 -6.27 -5.51 15.90
C ARG A 204 -6.30 -6.70 16.86
N GLY A 205 -5.11 -7.20 17.23
CA GLY A 205 -4.97 -8.39 18.09
C GLY A 205 -5.38 -9.70 17.40
N SER A 206 -5.42 -9.76 16.07
CA SER A 206 -5.58 -11.04 15.39
C SER A 206 -4.33 -11.90 15.57
N LEU A 207 -4.50 -13.22 15.70
CA LEU A 207 -3.39 -14.17 15.77
C LEU A 207 -2.43 -14.01 14.59
N PHE A 208 -2.96 -13.75 13.38
CA PHE A 208 -2.13 -13.51 12.20
C PHE A 208 -1.17 -12.33 12.38
N LEU A 209 -1.64 -11.19 12.89
CA LEU A 209 -0.78 -10.03 13.10
C LEU A 209 0.16 -10.24 14.28
N GLU A 210 -0.29 -10.88 15.36
CA GLU A 210 0.57 -11.22 16.49
C GLU A 210 1.74 -12.12 16.05
N GLU A 211 1.46 -13.14 15.24
CA GLU A 211 2.49 -14.02 14.66
C GLU A 211 3.41 -13.28 13.69
N LEU A 212 2.85 -12.46 12.79
CA LEU A 212 3.64 -11.69 11.83
C LEU A 212 4.51 -10.61 12.51
N ASN A 213 4.10 -10.09 13.66
CA ASN A 213 4.86 -9.06 14.38
C ASN A 213 5.80 -9.63 15.45
N ARG A 214 5.75 -10.94 15.73
CA ARG A 214 6.61 -11.60 16.72
C ARG A 214 8.08 -11.43 16.40
N ASP A 215 8.42 -11.61 15.13
CA ASP A 215 9.80 -11.54 14.63
C ASP A 215 9.93 -10.45 13.56
N GLY A 216 11.14 -9.95 13.37
CA GLY A 216 11.47 -9.03 12.29
C GLY A 216 11.95 -9.76 11.03
N PRO A 217 12.21 -9.02 9.94
CA PRO A 217 12.90 -9.58 8.78
C PRO A 217 14.24 -10.21 9.17
N SER A 218 14.66 -11.24 8.44
CA SER A 218 15.92 -11.95 8.69
C SER A 218 17.15 -11.06 8.47
N ARG A 219 17.01 -9.97 7.71
CA ARG A 219 18.08 -9.00 7.43
C ARG A 219 17.70 -7.59 7.90
N LYS A 220 18.62 -6.93 8.60
CA LYS A 220 18.50 -5.50 8.93
C LYS A 220 18.44 -4.66 7.63
N GLY A 221 17.59 -3.64 7.60
CA GLY A 221 17.41 -2.80 6.41
C GLY A 221 16.63 -3.47 5.27
N GLN A 222 15.91 -4.57 5.56
CA GLN A 222 15.02 -5.23 4.60
C GLN A 222 13.60 -4.65 4.64
N LEU A 223 13.14 -4.09 5.76
CA LEU A 223 11.74 -3.65 5.94
C LEU A 223 11.65 -2.14 6.17
N TYR A 224 10.81 -1.47 5.41
CA TYR A 224 10.55 -0.04 5.49
C TYR A 224 9.03 0.21 5.51
N GLY A 225 8.56 1.01 6.47
CA GLY A 225 7.17 1.42 6.58
C GLY A 225 6.98 2.87 6.19
N ILE A 226 6.02 3.17 5.32
CA ILE A 226 5.61 4.52 4.95
C ILE A 226 4.17 4.69 5.40
N CYS A 227 3.93 5.54 6.39
CA CYS A 227 2.60 5.80 6.92
C CYS A 227 2.25 7.27 6.81
N SER A 228 0.99 7.62 6.99
CA SER A 228 0.55 9.01 7.06
C SER A 228 -0.28 9.22 8.30
N THR A 229 -0.09 10.37 8.97
CA THR A 229 -0.91 10.71 10.14
C THR A 229 -2.38 10.89 9.77
N HIS A 230 -2.67 11.24 8.50
CA HIS A 230 -4.04 11.48 8.03
C HIS A 230 -4.68 10.24 7.37
N ASP A 231 -4.11 9.05 7.56
CA ASP A 231 -4.73 7.81 7.12
C ASP A 231 -6.12 7.63 7.75
N ASN A 232 -7.14 7.52 6.91
CA ASN A 232 -8.53 7.36 7.32
C ASN A 232 -9.01 5.90 7.29
N LEU A 233 -8.21 4.95 6.78
CA LEU A 233 -8.61 3.54 6.68
C LEU A 233 -7.84 2.63 7.65
N VAL A 234 -6.58 2.92 7.94
CA VAL A 234 -5.84 2.28 9.04
C VAL A 234 -5.98 3.16 10.27
N LEU A 235 -6.91 2.78 11.14
CA LEU A 235 -7.22 3.54 12.34
C LEU A 235 -6.90 2.76 13.62
N PRO A 236 -6.13 3.35 14.55
CA PRO A 236 -5.41 4.63 14.44
C PRO A 236 -4.23 4.55 13.44
N TRP A 237 -3.85 5.69 12.87
CA TRP A 237 -2.82 5.76 11.81
C TRP A 237 -1.47 5.14 12.19
N ASN A 238 -1.10 5.18 13.48
CA ASN A 238 0.15 4.63 13.99
C ASN A 238 0.16 3.10 14.00
N CYS A 239 -0.98 2.44 13.76
CA CYS A 239 -1.02 1.02 13.45
C CYS A 239 -0.36 0.69 12.10
N SER A 240 -0.05 1.70 11.28
CA SER A 240 0.76 1.58 10.08
C SER A 240 2.26 1.69 10.31
N LEU A 241 2.73 1.89 11.55
CA LEU A 241 4.15 1.82 11.86
C LEU A 241 4.63 0.36 11.81
N SER A 242 5.65 0.11 11.00
CA SER A 242 6.31 -1.18 10.91
C SER A 242 7.14 -1.44 12.18
N PRO A 243 6.87 -2.50 12.95
CA PRO A 243 7.48 -2.73 14.27
C PRO A 243 9.00 -3.02 14.21
N HIS A 244 9.48 -3.55 13.09
CA HIS A 244 10.87 -4.01 12.92
C HIS A 244 11.57 -3.36 11.71
N GLY A 245 11.00 -2.27 11.20
CA GLY A 245 11.51 -1.57 10.03
C GLY A 245 11.68 -0.08 10.27
N ASP A 246 12.38 0.58 9.35
CA ASP A 246 12.52 2.03 9.37
C ASP A 246 11.20 2.67 8.92
N ASN A 247 10.74 3.69 9.65
CA ASN A 247 9.43 4.29 9.42
C ASN A 247 9.54 5.73 8.91
N PHE A 248 8.89 6.00 7.79
CA PHE A 248 8.69 7.33 7.23
C PHE A 248 7.25 7.77 7.51
N ILE A 249 7.12 8.89 8.22
CA ILE A 249 5.81 9.43 8.62
C ILE A 249 5.50 10.65 7.75
N LEU A 250 4.51 10.49 6.88
CA LEU A 250 3.99 11.54 6.03
C LEU A 250 2.82 12.27 6.69
N ARG A 251 2.53 13.45 6.18
CA ARG A 251 1.44 14.30 6.64
C ARG A 251 0.65 14.79 5.45
N PHE A 252 -0.60 15.15 5.72
CA PHE A 252 -1.53 15.67 4.74
C PHE A 252 -1.74 14.74 3.53
N GLN A 253 -1.80 13.43 3.80
CA GLN A 253 -2.15 12.41 2.83
C GLN A 253 -3.07 11.39 3.49
N GLY A 254 -4.23 11.13 2.91
CA GLY A 254 -5.09 10.01 3.28
C GLY A 254 -4.53 8.67 2.79
N HIS A 255 -5.28 7.61 3.08
CA HIS A 255 -4.85 6.25 2.76
C HIS A 255 -4.60 6.05 1.26
N THR A 256 -5.58 6.44 0.44
CA THR A 256 -5.57 6.23 -1.02
C THR A 256 -4.76 7.31 -1.72
N THR A 257 -4.76 8.54 -1.21
CA THR A 257 -3.99 9.65 -1.79
C THR A 257 -2.47 9.42 -1.77
N LEU A 258 -1.97 8.57 -0.86
CA LEU A 258 -0.56 8.13 -0.87
C LEU A 258 -0.13 7.55 -2.22
N LEU A 259 -1.00 6.82 -2.92
CA LEU A 259 -0.73 6.27 -4.26
C LEU A 259 -0.41 7.35 -5.31
N PHE A 260 -0.83 8.59 -5.06
CA PHE A 260 -0.66 9.76 -5.92
C PHE A 260 0.42 10.71 -5.42
N SER A 261 1.17 10.31 -4.40
CA SER A 261 2.17 11.14 -3.77
C SER A 261 3.47 11.19 -4.59
N ARG A 262 4.07 12.38 -4.69
CA ARG A 262 5.45 12.51 -5.19
C ARG A 262 6.45 12.12 -4.11
N GLN A 263 6.17 12.51 -2.87
CA GLN A 263 7.00 12.20 -1.70
C GLN A 263 7.12 10.68 -1.50
N LEU A 264 6.05 9.92 -1.73
CA LEU A 264 6.12 8.45 -1.71
C LEU A 264 7.14 7.93 -2.74
N VAL A 265 7.08 8.42 -3.97
CA VAL A 265 7.97 7.99 -5.06
C VAL A 265 9.42 8.33 -4.74
N GLU A 266 9.68 9.53 -4.23
CA GLU A 266 11.02 9.96 -3.79
C GLU A 266 11.57 9.05 -2.68
N ILE A 267 10.77 8.77 -1.65
CA ILE A 267 11.19 7.87 -0.55
C ILE A 267 11.46 6.46 -1.06
N VAL A 268 10.56 5.90 -1.88
CA VAL A 268 10.74 4.56 -2.45
C VAL A 268 12.01 4.50 -3.31
N SER A 269 12.25 5.51 -4.15
CA SER A 269 13.47 5.60 -4.97
C SER A 269 14.73 5.64 -4.11
N ASN A 270 14.77 6.51 -3.09
CA ASN A 270 15.93 6.63 -2.19
C ASN A 270 16.18 5.30 -1.45
N ILE A 271 15.12 4.68 -0.91
CA ILE A 271 15.23 3.37 -0.26
C ILE A 271 15.84 2.36 -1.23
N LEU A 272 15.43 2.30 -2.48
CA LEU A 272 15.96 1.34 -3.45
C LEU A 272 17.41 1.66 -3.86
N GLU A 273 17.76 2.94 -3.98
CA GLU A 273 19.11 3.41 -4.35
C GLU A 273 20.16 3.22 -3.25
N GLU A 274 19.81 3.36 -1.98
CA GLU A 274 20.75 3.15 -0.85
C GLU A 274 21.34 1.71 -0.82
N GLY A 275 20.75 0.77 -1.57
CA GLY A 275 21.29 -0.58 -1.77
C GLY A 275 22.21 -0.72 -2.99
N ARG A 276 22.18 0.22 -3.95
CA ARG A 276 23.09 0.30 -5.10
C ARG A 276 24.39 1.00 -4.68
N LYS A 277 25.21 0.36 -3.83
CA LYS A 277 26.64 0.73 -3.86
C LYS A 277 27.19 0.37 -5.25
N PRO A 278 27.92 1.25 -5.95
CA PRO A 278 28.55 0.89 -7.20
C PRO A 278 29.56 -0.26 -6.97
N PRO A 279 29.70 -1.22 -7.91
CA PRO A 279 30.84 -2.11 -7.90
C PRO A 279 32.08 -1.27 -8.23
N HIS A 280 32.95 -1.14 -7.22
CA HIS A 280 34.30 -0.53 -7.25
C HIS A 280 34.39 1.00 -7.25
N ALA A 281 34.98 1.50 -6.17
CA ALA A 281 36.27 2.18 -6.25
C ALA A 281 37.20 1.51 -5.23
#